data_AF-A0A658NXK9-F1
#
_entry.id   AF-A0A658NXK9-F1
#
_cell.length_a   1.000
_cell.length_b   1.000
_cell.length_c   1.000
_cell.angle_alpha   90.00
_cell.angle_beta   90.00
_cell.angle_gamma   90.00
#
_symmetry.space_group_name_H-M   'P 1'
#
loop_
_entity.id
_entity.type
_entity.pdbx_description
1 polymer ?
#
loop_
_entity_poly.entity_id
_entity_poly.type
_entity_poly.pdbx_seq_one_letter_code
_entity_poly.pdbx_strand_id
1 'polypeptide(L)'
;ITDLRMPKASGLELIQHVRNTLEDIEVMMITGYPSIEGAIEAIKTGAEHYLPKPFTERELLEAVRAIVEKLVRKRLAHGQSISGQ
;
A
#
# COMPACT_ATOMS: atom_id res chain seq x y z
N ILE A 1 -4.06 -0.70 4.86
CA ILE A 1 -5.06 -0.57 3.78
C ILE A 1 -5.79 0.75 3.99
N THR A 2 -5.94 1.60 2.96
CA THR A 2 -6.64 2.90 3.06
C THR A 2 -7.66 3.08 1.93
N ASP A 3 -8.63 3.98 2.11
CA ASP A 3 -9.48 4.47 1.02
C ASP A 3 -8.94 5.76 0.41
N LEU A 4 -9.26 6.05 -0.86
CA LEU A 4 -8.87 7.29 -1.52
C LEU A 4 -9.60 8.49 -0.92
N ARG A 5 -10.91 8.35 -0.66
CA ARG A 5 -11.75 9.42 -0.13
C ARG A 5 -12.12 9.10 1.32
N MET A 6 -11.57 9.87 2.24
CA MET A 6 -11.94 9.80 3.67
C MET A 6 -12.34 11.19 4.16
N PRO A 7 -13.19 11.30 5.19
CA PRO A 7 -13.41 12.58 5.86
C PRO A 7 -12.09 13.11 6.44
N LYS A 8 -11.83 14.41 6.25
CA LYS A 8 -10.67 15.18 6.78
C LYS A 8 -9.33 15.01 6.04
N ALA A 9 -8.99 13.84 5.55
CA ALA A 9 -7.71 13.61 4.85
C ALA A 9 -7.88 12.62 3.68
N SER A 10 -7.06 12.75 2.65
CA SER A 10 -7.01 11.84 1.51
C SER A 10 -6.22 10.58 1.84
N GLY A 11 -6.58 9.45 1.20
CA GLY A 11 -5.74 8.25 1.24
C GLY A 11 -4.32 8.47 0.73
N LEU A 12 -4.15 9.39 -0.22
CA LEU A 12 -2.84 9.75 -0.77
C LEU A 12 -1.97 10.47 0.25
N GLU A 13 -2.54 11.41 1.01
CA GLU A 13 -1.83 12.12 2.09
C GLU A 13 -1.37 11.13 3.17
N LEU A 14 -2.21 10.13 3.50
CA LEU A 14 -1.84 9.07 4.42
C LEU A 14 -0.69 8.22 3.87
N ILE A 15 -0.76 7.79 2.60
CA ILE A 15 0.32 7.01 1.98
C ILE A 15 1.63 7.79 2.05
N GLN A 16 1.60 9.07 1.68
CA GLN A 16 2.78 9.93 1.70
C GLN A 16 3.37 10.06 3.12
N HIS A 17 2.51 10.28 4.11
CA HIS A 17 2.94 10.35 5.51
C HIS A 17 3.58 9.04 5.98
N VAL A 18 2.97 7.90 5.69
CA VAL A 18 3.48 6.57 6.08
C VAL A 18 4.79 6.27 5.36
N ARG A 19 4.95 6.60 4.08
CA ARG A 19 6.24 6.42 3.36
C ARG A 19 7.37 7.25 3.96
N ASN A 20 7.08 8.45 4.46
CA ASN A 20 8.09 9.33 5.04
C ASN A 20 8.47 9.01 6.49
N THR A 21 7.64 8.24 7.21
CA THR A 21 7.81 8.04 8.66
C THR A 21 7.95 6.57 9.06
N LEU A 22 7.45 5.64 8.24
CA LEU A 22 7.29 4.23 8.58
C LEU A 22 7.71 3.37 7.38
N GLU A 23 9.01 3.27 7.17
CA GLU A 23 9.59 2.52 6.05
C GLU A 23 9.19 1.04 6.10
N ASP A 24 9.01 0.42 7.26
CA ASP A 24 8.69 -1.01 7.42
C ASP A 24 7.21 -1.38 7.26
N ILE A 25 6.38 -0.45 6.81
CA ILE A 25 4.97 -0.71 6.53
C ILE A 25 4.80 -0.89 5.02
N GLU A 26 3.81 -1.66 4.57
CA GLU A 26 3.38 -1.65 3.18
C GLU A 26 1.93 -1.16 3.10
N VAL A 27 1.62 -0.34 2.10
CA VAL A 27 0.31 0.31 1.99
C VAL A 27 -0.34 -0.07 0.67
N MET A 28 -1.63 -0.38 0.71
CA MET A 28 -2.48 -0.45 -0.48
C MET A 28 -3.69 0.45 -0.32
N MET A 29 -4.23 0.85 -1.47
CA MET A 29 -5.44 1.63 -1.57
C MET A 29 -6.58 0.80 -2.14
N ILE A 30 -7.76 0.97 -1.54
CA ILE A 30 -9.02 0.39 -2.01
C ILE A 30 -10.02 1.54 -2.17
N THR A 31 -10.66 1.73 -3.32
CA THR A 31 -11.54 2.90 -3.52
C THR A 31 -12.82 2.57 -4.29
N GLY A 32 -13.93 3.20 -3.91
CA GLY A 32 -15.19 3.18 -4.66
C GLY A 32 -15.26 4.21 -5.79
N TYR A 33 -14.23 5.04 -5.95
CA TYR A 33 -14.15 6.09 -6.97
C TYR A 33 -12.87 5.91 -7.79
N PRO A 34 -12.81 4.87 -8.64
CA PRO A 34 -11.61 4.58 -9.40
C PRO A 34 -11.42 5.55 -10.57
N SER A 35 -10.18 5.95 -10.82
CA SER A 35 -9.75 6.63 -12.03
C SER A 35 -8.34 6.19 -12.40
N ILE A 36 -8.00 6.30 -13.69
CA ILE A 36 -6.66 5.96 -14.18
C ILE A 36 -5.63 6.88 -13.51
N GLU A 37 -5.93 8.17 -13.44
CA GLU A 37 -5.07 9.18 -12.82
C GLU A 37 -4.87 8.89 -11.33
N GLY A 38 -5.94 8.54 -10.61
CA GLY A 38 -5.87 8.22 -9.18
C GLY A 38 -5.10 6.93 -8.90
N ALA A 39 -5.19 5.94 -9.80
CA ALA A 39 -4.37 4.73 -9.70
C ALA A 39 -2.88 5.05 -9.95
N ILE A 40 -2.55 5.85 -10.97
CA ILE A 40 -1.18 6.28 -11.25
C ILE A 40 -0.62 7.05 -10.06
N GLU A 41 -1.38 7.98 -9.50
CA GLU A 41 -0.99 8.79 -8.35
C GLU A 41 -0.76 7.93 -7.11
N ALA A 42 -1.64 6.96 -6.84
CA ALA A 42 -1.48 6.00 -5.74
C ALA A 42 -0.12 5.30 -5.78
N ILE A 43 0.22 4.74 -6.94
CA ILE A 43 1.45 3.98 -7.12
C ILE A 43 2.66 4.90 -7.00
N LYS A 44 2.62 6.09 -7.61
CA LYS A 44 3.70 7.09 -7.49
C LYS A 44 3.94 7.55 -6.06
N THR A 45 2.88 7.69 -5.26
CA THR A 45 2.96 8.10 -3.86
C THR A 45 3.46 6.98 -2.95
N GLY A 46 3.52 5.73 -3.45
CA GLY A 46 4.09 4.59 -2.75
C GLY A 46 3.07 3.58 -2.24
N ALA A 47 1.85 3.57 -2.80
CA ALA A 47 0.98 2.42 -2.65
C ALA A 47 1.52 1.24 -3.46
N GLU A 48 1.56 0.07 -2.85
CA GLU A 48 1.96 -1.19 -3.47
C GLU A 48 0.87 -1.77 -4.36
N HIS A 49 -0.39 -1.47 -4.03
CA HIS A 49 -1.53 -1.94 -4.77
C HIS A 49 -2.66 -0.92 -4.76
N TYR A 50 -3.36 -0.85 -5.87
CA TYR A 50 -4.63 -0.16 -6.03
C TYR A 50 -5.74 -1.16 -6.37
N LEU A 51 -6.84 -1.18 -5.64
CA LEU A 51 -7.96 -2.09 -5.83
C LEU A 51 -9.29 -1.33 -5.92
N PRO A 52 -9.94 -1.26 -7.09
CA PRO A 52 -11.26 -0.62 -7.21
C PRO A 52 -12.36 -1.47 -6.56
N LYS A 53 -13.36 -0.81 -5.94
CA LYS A 53 -14.65 -1.42 -5.54
C LYS A 53 -15.64 -1.32 -6.71
N PRO A 54 -16.56 -2.30 -6.88
CA PRO A 54 -16.61 -3.56 -6.14
C PRO A 54 -15.49 -4.52 -6.55
N PHE A 55 -15.05 -5.36 -5.62
CA PHE A 55 -14.09 -6.43 -5.85
C PHE A 55 -14.63 -7.73 -5.27
N THR A 56 -14.12 -8.84 -5.77
CA THR A 56 -14.37 -10.19 -5.26
C THR A 56 -13.48 -10.50 -4.06
N GLU A 57 -13.87 -11.48 -3.24
CA GLU A 57 -13.02 -12.00 -2.16
C GLU A 57 -11.66 -12.48 -2.69
N ARG A 58 -11.65 -13.11 -3.87
CA ARG A 58 -10.43 -13.58 -4.52
C ARG A 58 -9.48 -12.43 -4.87
N GLU A 59 -9.98 -11.37 -5.50
CA GLU A 59 -9.16 -10.20 -5.84
C GLU A 59 -8.58 -9.52 -4.60
N LEU A 60 -9.37 -9.42 -3.50
CA LEU A 60 -8.86 -8.89 -2.25
C LEU A 60 -7.76 -9.78 -1.65
N LEU A 61 -7.97 -11.10 -1.61
CA LEU A 61 -7.00 -12.06 -1.08
C LEU A 61 -5.71 -12.05 -1.90
N GLU A 62 -5.79 -11.98 -3.22
CA GLU A 62 -4.63 -11.87 -4.12
C GLU A 62 -3.85 -10.57 -3.83
N ALA A 63 -4.53 -9.43 -3.72
CA ALA A 63 -3.90 -8.15 -3.40
C ALA A 63 -3.22 -8.14 -2.03
N VAL A 64 -3.88 -8.69 -1.00
CA VAL A 64 -3.31 -8.78 0.36
C VAL A 64 -2.10 -9.71 0.39
N ARG A 65 -2.17 -10.87 -0.29
CA ARG A 65 -1.03 -11.80 -0.37
C ARG A 65 0.20 -11.13 -0.96
N ALA A 66 0.05 -10.42 -2.08
CA ALA A 66 1.17 -9.73 -2.72
C ALA A 66 1.86 -8.72 -1.77
N ILE A 67 1.08 -7.99 -0.97
CA ILE A 67 1.59 -7.00 -0.02
C ILE A 67 2.30 -7.66 1.16
N VAL A 68 1.71 -8.73 1.72
CA VAL A 68 2.33 -9.48 2.82
C VAL A 68 3.65 -10.11 2.38
N GLU A 69 3.69 -10.69 1.18
CA GLU A 69 4.93 -11.24 0.62
C GLU A 69 6.01 -10.17 0.46
N LYS A 70 5.64 -8.97 -0.02
CA LYS A 70 6.59 -7.85 -0.12
C LYS A 70 7.11 -7.43 1.26
N LEU A 71 6.22 -7.29 2.24
CA LEU A 71 6.55 -6.94 3.61
C LEU A 71 7.54 -7.96 4.24
N VAL A 72 7.29 -9.25 4.05
CA VAL A 72 8.17 -10.32 4.54
C VAL A 72 9.54 -10.22 3.87
N ARG A 73 9.60 -10.08 2.54
CA ARG A 73 10.87 -9.90 1.81
C ARG A 73 11.66 -8.69 2.32
N LYS A 74 10.98 -7.55 2.54
CA LYS A 74 11.60 -6.33 3.06
C LYS A 74 12.20 -6.56 4.45
N ARG A 75 11.44 -7.17 5.36
CA ARG A 75 11.92 -7.46 6.73
C ARG A 75 13.12 -8.40 6.76
N LEU A 76 13.11 -9.44 5.91
CA LEU A 76 14.25 -10.36 5.79
C LEU A 76 15.51 -9.63 5.29
N ALA A 77 15.37 -8.74 4.31
CA ALA A 77 16.49 -7.95 3.80
C ALA A 77 17.05 -6.97 4.86
N HIS A 78 16.20 -6.38 5.71
CA HIS A 78 16.65 -5.50 6.80
C HIS A 78 17.30 -6.28 7.95
N GLY A 79 16.78 -7.46 8.29
CA GLY A 79 17.31 -8.30 9.38
C GLY A 79 18.71 -8.86 9.11
N GLN A 80 19.09 -9.08 7.84
CA GLN A 80 20.45 -9.55 7.50
C GLN A 80 21.52 -8.46 7.54
N SER A 81 21.12 -7.18 7.53
CA SER A 81 22.07 -6.05 7.60
C SER A 81 22.55 -5.74 9.02
N ILE A 82 21.86 -6.23 10.05
CA ILE A 82 22.18 -5.96 11.47
C ILE A 82 23.14 -7.01 12.05
N SER A 83 23.20 -8.22 11.49
CA SER A 83 24.09 -9.31 11.96
C SER A 83 25.54 -9.22 11.44
N GLY A 84 25.91 -8.11 10.78
CA GLY A 84 27.20 -7.93 10.12
C GLY A 84 28.09 -6.80 10.68
N GLN A 85 27.77 -6.23 11.83
CA GLN A 85 28.58 -5.22 12.53
C GLN A 85 28.97 -5.69 13.93
#